data_AF-A0A2E4F6L9-F1
#
_entry.id   AF-A0A2E4F6L9-F1
#
_cell.length_a   1.000
_cell.length_b   1.000
_cell.length_c   1.000
_cell.angle_alpha   90.00
_cell.angle_beta   90.00
_cell.angle_gamma   90.00
#
_symmetry.space_group_name_H-M   'P 1'
#
loop_
_entity.id
_entity.type
_entity.pdbx_description
1 polymer ?
#
loop_
_entity_poly.entity_id
_entity_poly.type
_entity_poly.pdbx_seq_one_letter_code
_entity_poly.pdbx_strand_id
1 'polypeptide(L)'
;MRVKDVPSRKAERRIQIQFINQILKYYGARIQRLGNYGFLLTGSNRSSQLIEDLARLWVEVEKISGVKCDPLNPKLIDMMLSE
;
A
#
# COMPACT_ATOMS: atom_id res chain seq x y z
N MET A 1 -15.24 -3.01 33.85
CA MET A 1 -14.38 -3.65 32.83
C MET A 1 -13.90 -2.56 31.88
N ARG A 2 -12.63 -2.13 31.93
CA ARG A 2 -12.10 -1.07 31.04
C ARG A 2 -12.04 -1.65 29.61
N VAL A 3 -12.71 -1.02 28.66
CA VAL A 3 -12.50 -1.25 27.22
C VAL A 3 -11.11 -0.69 26.89
N LYS A 4 -10.07 -1.47 27.18
CA LYS A 4 -8.69 -1.13 26.82
C LYS A 4 -8.49 -1.53 25.37
N ASP A 5 -8.21 -0.53 24.55
CA ASP A 5 -7.32 -0.62 23.39
C ASP A 5 -7.78 -1.45 22.17
N VAL A 6 -9.07 -1.43 21.81
CA VAL A 6 -9.45 -1.83 20.43
C VAL A 6 -9.19 -0.64 19.50
N PRO A 7 -8.25 -0.75 18.54
CA PRO A 7 -8.02 0.33 17.59
C PRO A 7 -9.31 0.64 16.83
N SER A 8 -9.64 1.92 16.68
CA SER A 8 -10.76 2.29 15.79
C SER A 8 -10.49 1.74 14.38
N ARG A 9 -11.55 1.36 13.64
CA ARG A 9 -11.42 0.93 12.22
C ARG A 9 -10.62 1.92 11.36
N LYS A 10 -10.67 3.21 11.72
CA LYS A 10 -9.88 4.26 11.07
C LYS A 10 -8.38 4.13 11.37
N ALA A 11 -8.01 3.75 12.59
CA ALA A 11 -6.63 3.49 12.98
C ALA A 11 -6.07 2.22 12.29
N GLU A 12 -6.83 1.12 12.28
CA GLU A 12 -6.45 -0.12 11.59
C GLU A 12 -6.17 0.13 10.11
N ARG A 13 -7.07 0.86 9.43
CA ARG A 13 -6.87 1.24 8.01
C ARG A 13 -5.65 2.10 7.78
N ARG A 14 -5.33 3.03 8.70
CA ARG A 14 -4.10 3.83 8.57
C ARG A 14 -2.86 2.94 8.66
N ILE A 15 -2.84 2.02 9.62
CA ILE A 15 -1.76 1.05 9.80
C ILE A 15 -1.61 0.16 8.56
N GLN A 16 -2.74 -0.35 8.03
CA GLN A 16 -2.75 -1.15 6.80
C GLN A 16 -2.14 -0.38 5.61
N ILE A 17 -2.54 0.88 5.42
CA ILE A 17 -2.00 1.74 4.36
C ILE A 17 -0.49 2.00 4.57
N GLN A 18 -0.05 2.17 5.81
CA GLN A 18 1.38 2.36 6.11
C GLN A 18 2.20 1.13 5.70
N PHE A 19 1.77 -0.07 6.09
CA PHE A 19 2.45 -1.31 5.70
C PHE A 19 2.47 -1.52 4.19
N ILE A 20 1.34 -1.26 3.52
CA ILE A 20 1.29 -1.34 2.06
C ILE A 20 2.29 -0.37 1.44
N ASN A 21 2.34 0.88 1.92
CA ASN A 21 3.26 1.87 1.37
C ASN A 21 4.74 1.56 1.62
N GLN A 22 5.09 0.81 2.67
CA GLN A 22 6.46 0.29 2.83
C GLN A 22 6.84 -0.65 1.69
N ILE A 23 5.93 -1.57 1.33
CA ILE A 23 6.12 -2.48 0.19
C ILE A 23 6.18 -1.67 -1.12
N LEU A 24 5.21 -0.77 -1.34
CA LEU A 24 5.11 -0.03 -2.61
C LEU A 24 6.30 0.91 -2.86
N LYS A 25 6.97 1.39 -1.81
CA LYS A 25 8.20 2.18 -1.91
C LYS A 25 9.27 1.44 -2.74
N TYR A 26 9.41 0.13 -2.56
CA TYR A 26 10.34 -0.70 -3.33
C TYR A 26 10.00 -0.73 -4.83
N TYR A 27 8.71 -0.62 -5.17
CA TYR A 27 8.21 -0.58 -6.55
C TYR A 27 8.05 0.85 -7.11
N GLY A 28 8.52 1.86 -6.39
CA GLY A 28 8.38 3.26 -6.82
C GLY A 28 6.93 3.73 -6.88
N ALA A 29 6.05 3.18 -6.04
CA ALA A 29 4.63 3.52 -5.98
C ALA A 29 4.20 3.89 -4.55
N ARG A 30 3.02 4.50 -4.43
CA ARG A 30 2.36 4.76 -3.15
C ARG A 30 0.85 4.79 -3.30
N ILE A 31 0.11 4.43 -2.26
CA ILE A 31 -1.33 4.64 -2.16
C ILE A 31 -1.69 5.69 -1.12
N GLN A 32 -2.78 6.41 -1.37
CA GLN A 32 -3.41 7.33 -0.43
C GLN A 32 -4.91 7.07 -0.39
N ARG A 33 -5.50 7.01 0.81
CA ARG A 33 -6.94 6.85 0.96
C ARG A 33 -7.68 8.13 0.53
N LEU A 34 -8.68 7.97 -0.34
CA LEU A 34 -9.61 9.03 -0.72
C LEU A 34 -10.97 8.80 -0.05
N GLY A 35 -11.12 9.27 1.19
CA GLY A 35 -12.38 9.19 1.92
C GLY A 35 -13.03 7.80 1.88
N ASN A 36 -14.25 7.71 1.33
CA ASN A 36 -14.98 6.45 1.13
C ASN A 36 -14.93 5.95 -0.33
N TYR A 37 -14.23 6.64 -1.22
CA TYR A 37 -14.25 6.39 -2.67
C TYR A 37 -13.24 5.35 -3.15
N GLY A 38 -12.19 5.09 -2.35
CA GLY A 38 -11.14 4.13 -2.70
C GLY A 38 -9.76 4.65 -2.32
N PHE A 39 -8.77 4.30 -3.13
CA PHE A 39 -7.37 4.67 -2.94
C PHE A 39 -6.82 5.29 -4.22
N LEU A 40 -6.05 6.36 -4.08
CA LEU A 40 -5.25 6.92 -5.16
C LEU A 40 -3.89 6.24 -5.16
N LEU A 41 -3.61 5.46 -6.20
CA LEU A 41 -2.29 4.93 -6.50
C LEU A 41 -1.50 5.98 -7.28
N THR A 42 -0.24 6.18 -6.93
CA THR A 42 0.67 7.13 -7.61
C THR A 42 2.00 6.45 -7.87
N GLY A 43 2.47 6.50 -9.11
CA GLY A 43 3.79 6.01 -9.52
C GLY A 43 4.87 7.09 -9.47
N SER A 44 6.13 6.68 -9.58
CA SER A 44 7.31 7.56 -9.60
C SER A 44 7.34 8.51 -10.80
N ASN A 45 6.74 8.12 -11.92
CA ASN A 45 6.54 8.93 -13.13
C ASN A 45 5.41 9.97 -13.02
N ARG A 46 4.90 10.25 -11.81
CA ARG A 46 3.76 11.13 -11.52
C ARG A 46 2.42 10.69 -12.14
N SER A 47 2.35 9.50 -12.72
CA SER A 47 1.05 8.93 -13.10
C SER A 47 0.25 8.57 -11.85
N SER A 48 -1.07 8.64 -11.96
CA SER A 48 -1.96 8.32 -10.85
C SER A 48 -3.23 7.63 -11.33
N GLN A 49 -3.74 6.74 -10.51
CA GLN A 49 -4.92 5.94 -10.82
C GLN A 49 -5.77 5.74 -9.56
N LEU A 50 -7.09 5.90 -9.71
CA LEU A 50 -8.04 5.54 -8.66
C LEU A 50 -8.27 4.03 -8.68
N ILE A 51 -8.12 3.39 -7.52
CA ILE A 51 -8.47 1.98 -7.30
C ILE A 51 -9.57 1.91 -6.24
N GLU A 52 -10.60 1.12 -6.49
CA GLU A 52 -11.78 1.01 -5.60
C GLU A 52 -11.45 0.23 -4.32
N ASP A 53 -10.67 -0.83 -4.46
CA ASP A 53 -10.25 -1.71 -3.39
C ASP A 53 -8.78 -2.13 -3.52
N LEU A 54 -8.30 -2.88 -2.53
CA LEU A 54 -6.93 -3.38 -2.47
C LEU A 54 -6.74 -4.75 -3.15
N ALA A 55 -7.81 -5.41 -3.60
CA ALA A 55 -7.73 -6.75 -4.18
C ALA A 55 -6.95 -6.74 -5.51
N ARG A 56 -7.02 -5.63 -6.26
CA ARG A 56 -6.29 -5.43 -7.51
C ARG A 56 -4.99 -4.65 -7.36
N LEU A 57 -4.59 -4.31 -6.14
CA LEU A 57 -3.49 -3.37 -5.88
C LEU A 57 -2.21 -3.74 -6.66
N TRP A 58 -1.75 -4.99 -6.53
CA TRP A 58 -0.48 -5.41 -7.12
C TRP A 58 -0.49 -5.31 -8.65
N VAL A 59 -1.59 -5.72 -9.28
CA VAL A 59 -1.76 -5.61 -10.74
C VAL A 59 -1.73 -4.15 -11.19
N GLU A 60 -2.38 -3.24 -10.45
CA GLU A 60 -2.36 -1.82 -10.80
C GLU A 60 -0.98 -1.18 -10.53
N VAL A 61 -0.25 -1.67 -9.53
CA VAL A 61 1.15 -1.27 -9.29
C VAL A 61 2.06 -1.70 -10.43
N GLU A 62 1.89 -2.91 -10.96
CA GLU A 62 2.65 -3.37 -12.13
C GLU A 62 2.41 -2.49 -13.35
N LYS A 63 1.14 -2.15 -13.61
CA LYS A 63 0.77 -1.28 -14.74
C LYS A 63 1.38 0.12 -14.61
N ILE A 64 1.32 0.71 -13.42
CA ILE A 64 1.75 2.10 -13.21
C ILE A 64 3.27 2.25 -13.11
N SER A 65 3.95 1.24 -12.55
CA SER A 65 5.41 1.23 -12.36
C SER A 65 6.17 0.61 -13.54
N GLY A 66 5.52 -0.24 -14.33
CA GLY A 66 6.15 -1.02 -15.40
C GLY A 66 7.03 -2.18 -14.90
N VAL A 67 7.01 -2.48 -13.60
CA VAL A 67 7.82 -3.52 -12.96
C VAL A 67 6.90 -4.59 -12.38
N LYS A 68 7.27 -5.88 -12.52
CA LYS A 68 6.53 -6.96 -11.87
C LYS A 68 6.53 -6.78 -10.34
N CYS A 69 5.36 -6.88 -9.74
CA CYS A 69 5.12 -6.63 -8.33
C CYS A 69 4.89 -7.96 -7.63
N ASP A 70 5.93 -8.43 -6.93
CA ASP A 70 5.85 -9.59 -6.07
C ASP A 70 5.97 -9.15 -4.60
N PRO A 71 4.86 -8.99 -3.86
CA PRO A 71 4.90 -8.52 -2.48
C PRO A 71 5.66 -9.47 -1.53
N LEU A 72 5.98 -10.69 -1.97
CA LEU A 72 6.78 -11.67 -1.24
C LEU A 72 8.19 -11.85 -1.83
N ASN A 73 8.66 -10.88 -2.63
CA ASN A 73 10.00 -10.93 -3.22
C ASN A 73 11.04 -11.04 -2.09
N PRO A 74 11.95 -12.05 -2.13
CA PRO A 74 12.95 -12.22 -1.08
C PRO A 74 13.81 -10.97 -0.85
N LYS A 75 14.18 -10.24 -1.91
CA LYS A 75 14.98 -9.01 -1.78
C LYS A 75 14.22 -7.87 -1.10
N LEU A 76 12.91 -7.81 -1.32
CA LEU A 76 12.04 -6.86 -0.62
C LEU A 76 12.00 -7.21 0.87
N ILE A 77 11.81 -8.50 1.20
CA ILE A 77 11.76 -8.98 2.59
C ILE A 77 13.09 -8.70 3.29
N ASP A 78 14.23 -9.03 2.65
CA ASP A 78 15.57 -8.77 3.19
C ASP A 78 15.79 -7.28 3.47
N MET A 79 15.35 -6.41 2.56
CA MET A 79 15.41 -4.96 2.75
C MET A 79 14.55 -4.50 3.94
N MET A 80 13.31 -4.99 4.06
CA MET A 80 12.41 -4.63 5.16
C MET A 80 12.86 -5.16 6.53
N LEU A 81 13.61 -6.25 6.58
CA LEU A 81 14.19 -6.80 7.82
C LEU A 81 15.50 -6.12 8.23
N SER A 82 16.13 -5.38 7.31
CA SER A 82 17.40 -4.69 7.54
C SER A 82 17.23 -3.20 7.93
N GLU A 83 16.01 -2.67 7.84
CA GLU A 83 15.61 -1.33 8.35
C GLU A 83 15.16 -1.39 9.81
#